data_AF-A0A412IS19-F1
#
_entry.id   AF-A0A412IS19-F1
#
_cell.length_a   1.000
_cell.length_b   1.000
_cell.length_c   1.000
_cell.angle_alpha   90.00
_cell.angle_beta   90.00
_cell.angle_gamma   90.00
#
_symmetry.space_group_name_H-M   'P 1'
#
loop_
_entity.id
_entity.type
_entity.pdbx_description
1 polymer ?
#
loop_
_entity_poly.entity_id
_entity_poly.type
_entity_poly.pdbx_seq_one_letter_code
_entity_poly.pdbx_strand_id
1 'polypeptide(L)'
;MARRRMFSLDVVDTDRFLDMSPTTQNLYFHLGMRADDDGFVSSPKKIAAMCSSTTDDLKLLIAKGFIIAFNDGVIVIRDWLKQNKVQPSRRIPTEYREHLEMLEVNNQQYSMSEYCQQSVNKVSTNGCHRLGKDSIGEYSEGVLTNDSSIKDDNNNIFNTTSTTTVRRENNQGDEERKFTPPTFAELMRYKEDYPNVDLYKFFEHYEGNGWTRDGLPMTSWKAALTQCNKRIKNYL
;
A
#
# COMPACT_ATOMS: atom_id res chain seq x y z
N MET A 1 -8.51 13.90 23.72
CA MET A 1 -9.36 14.55 22.69
C MET A 1 -9.20 13.80 21.38
N ALA A 2 -10.29 13.52 20.67
CA ALA A 2 -10.23 12.90 19.35
C ALA A 2 -9.65 13.89 18.32
N ARG A 3 -8.74 13.42 17.46
CA ARG A 3 -8.23 14.21 16.33
C ARG A 3 -9.29 14.22 15.23
N ARG A 4 -9.75 15.41 14.83
CA ARG A 4 -10.68 15.56 13.70
C ARG A 4 -9.87 15.72 12.42
N ARG A 5 -10.20 14.91 11.41
CA ARG A 5 -9.66 15.02 10.05
C ARG A 5 -10.82 15.34 9.11
N MET A 6 -10.63 16.32 8.24
CA MET A 6 -11.63 16.77 7.26
C MET A 6 -11.11 16.53 5.85
N PHE A 7 -12.04 16.31 4.92
CA PHE A 7 -11.78 16.20 3.49
C PHE A 7 -12.61 17.25 2.76
N SER A 8 -11.97 18.04 1.90
CA SER A 8 -12.68 19.05 1.10
C SER A 8 -13.31 18.42 -0.12
N LEU A 9 -14.57 18.79 -0.41
CA LEU A 9 -15.27 18.42 -1.64
C LEU A 9 -14.53 18.95 -2.88
N ASP A 10 -13.82 20.07 -2.78
CA ASP A 10 -12.98 20.60 -3.87
C ASP A 10 -11.85 19.65 -4.32
N VAL A 11 -11.58 18.61 -3.52
CA VAL A 11 -10.62 17.55 -3.86
C VAL A 11 -11.33 16.25 -4.18
N VAL A 12 -12.24 15.81 -3.29
CA VAL A 12 -12.84 14.47 -3.37
C VAL A 12 -14.04 14.38 -4.31
N ASP A 13 -14.61 15.50 -4.72
CA ASP A 13 -15.72 15.57 -5.69
C ASP A 13 -15.24 15.97 -7.11
N THR A 14 -13.92 15.93 -7.33
CA THR A 14 -13.34 16.21 -8.65
C THR A 14 -13.37 14.98 -9.54
N ASP A 15 -13.55 15.15 -10.85
CA ASP A 15 -13.50 14.05 -11.83
C ASP A 15 -12.21 13.24 -11.69
N ARG A 16 -11.06 13.91 -11.49
CA ARG A 16 -9.77 13.24 -11.29
C ARG A 16 -9.79 12.26 -10.13
N PHE A 17 -10.54 12.56 -9.06
CA PHE A 17 -10.68 11.71 -7.90
C PHE A 17 -11.73 10.62 -8.10
N LEU A 18 -12.91 11.00 -8.61
CA LEU A 18 -14.04 10.09 -8.83
C LEU A 18 -13.77 9.06 -9.94
N ASP A 19 -12.90 9.37 -10.90
CA ASP A 19 -12.42 8.46 -11.95
C ASP A 19 -11.55 7.31 -11.39
N MET A 20 -11.02 7.43 -10.17
CA MET A 20 -10.22 6.36 -9.55
C MET A 20 -11.11 5.22 -9.05
N SER A 21 -10.56 4.01 -8.92
CA SER A 21 -11.31 2.89 -8.37
C SER A 21 -11.78 3.16 -6.94
N PRO A 22 -12.91 2.57 -6.49
CA PRO A 22 -13.37 2.71 -5.11
C PRO A 22 -12.33 2.27 -4.07
N THR A 23 -11.47 1.31 -4.41
CA THR A 23 -10.35 0.87 -3.54
C THR A 23 -9.31 1.98 -3.38
N THR A 24 -8.93 2.66 -4.46
CA THR A 24 -8.00 3.80 -4.43
C THR A 24 -8.59 4.98 -3.66
N GLN A 25 -9.87 5.30 -3.89
CA GLN A 25 -10.57 6.36 -3.15
C GLN A 25 -10.62 6.04 -1.64
N ASN A 26 -10.97 4.80 -1.28
CA ASN A 26 -10.98 4.35 0.11
C ASN A 26 -9.60 4.48 0.77
N LEU A 27 -8.53 4.06 0.06
CA LEU A 27 -7.16 4.20 0.54
C LEU A 27 -6.82 5.66 0.89
N TYR A 28 -7.17 6.61 0.02
CA TYR A 28 -6.92 8.03 0.27
C TYR A 28 -7.56 8.52 1.58
N PHE A 29 -8.83 8.14 1.83
CA PHE A 29 -9.50 8.49 3.09
C PHE A 29 -8.82 7.85 4.30
N HIS A 30 -8.44 6.58 4.22
CA HIS A 30 -7.79 5.90 5.33
C HIS A 30 -6.38 6.43 5.64
N LEU A 31 -5.66 6.91 4.63
CA LEU A 31 -4.40 7.64 4.79
C LEU A 31 -4.65 8.96 5.54
N GLY A 32 -5.65 9.74 5.12
CA GLY A 32 -5.98 11.01 5.79
C GLY A 32 -6.42 10.85 7.24
N MET A 33 -7.13 9.76 7.56
CA MET A 33 -7.52 9.45 8.94
C MET A 33 -6.32 9.15 9.85
N ARG A 34 -5.21 8.65 9.30
CA ARG A 34 -4.03 8.18 10.03
C ARG A 34 -2.82 9.10 9.90
N ALA A 35 -2.93 10.16 9.09
CA ALA A 35 -1.88 11.16 8.96
C ALA A 35 -1.71 11.95 10.26
N ASP A 36 -0.50 12.49 10.47
CA ASP A 36 -0.21 13.44 11.53
C ASP A 36 -0.79 14.83 11.25
N ASP A 37 -0.49 15.85 12.08
CA ASP A 37 -1.09 17.19 11.89
C ASP A 37 -0.54 17.94 10.67
N ASP A 38 0.54 17.42 10.06
CA ASP A 38 1.18 17.98 8.86
C ASP A 38 0.86 17.20 7.59
N GLY A 39 0.15 16.09 7.72
CA GLY A 39 -0.33 15.28 6.60
C GLY A 39 0.60 14.12 6.26
N PHE A 40 1.60 13.83 7.10
CA PHE A 40 2.54 12.73 6.90
C PHE A 40 1.99 11.41 7.41
N VAL A 41 2.32 10.34 6.69
CA VAL A 41 1.96 8.96 7.00
C VAL A 41 3.21 8.09 6.93
N SER A 42 3.56 7.50 8.07
CA SER A 42 4.76 6.68 8.23
C SER A 42 4.69 5.29 7.61
N SER A 43 3.49 4.69 7.57
CA SER A 43 3.29 3.29 7.17
C SER A 43 2.18 3.13 6.12
N PRO A 44 2.30 3.74 4.93
CA PRO A 44 1.24 3.72 3.91
C PRO A 44 0.92 2.30 3.42
N LYS A 45 1.92 1.41 3.31
CA LYS A 45 1.72 0.00 2.91
C LYS A 45 0.88 -0.78 3.91
N LYS A 46 1.10 -0.54 5.22
CA LYS A 46 0.31 -1.16 6.29
C LYS A 46 -1.15 -0.71 6.22
N ILE A 47 -1.37 0.56 5.92
CA ILE A 47 -2.72 1.12 5.78
C ILE A 47 -3.39 0.55 4.52
N ALA A 48 -2.67 0.47 3.39
CA ALA A 48 -3.19 -0.17 2.19
C ALA A 48 -3.64 -1.61 2.45
N ALA A 49 -2.80 -2.40 3.13
CA ALA A 49 -3.14 -3.76 3.52
C ALA A 49 -4.39 -3.84 4.41
N MET A 50 -4.50 -2.96 5.43
CA MET A 50 -5.66 -2.88 6.32
C MET A 50 -6.96 -2.55 5.57
N CYS A 51 -6.87 -1.75 4.51
CA CYS A 51 -8.03 -1.27 3.75
C CYS A 51 -8.34 -2.14 2.52
N SER A 52 -7.77 -3.35 2.45
CA SER A 52 -7.88 -4.25 1.29
C SER A 52 -7.49 -3.57 -0.04
N SER A 53 -6.59 -2.59 0.04
CA SER A 53 -6.04 -1.87 -1.10
C SER A 53 -4.69 -2.47 -1.49
N THR A 54 -4.37 -2.38 -2.76
CA THR A 54 -3.14 -2.92 -3.32
C THR A 54 -2.03 -1.87 -3.34
N THR A 55 -0.79 -2.32 -3.57
CA THR A 55 0.32 -1.40 -3.84
C THR A 55 0.07 -0.57 -5.10
N ASP A 56 -0.74 -1.07 -6.04
CA ASP A 56 -1.06 -0.35 -7.27
C ASP A 56 -2.03 0.80 -7.03
N ASP A 57 -2.97 0.68 -6.08
CA ASP A 57 -3.78 1.82 -5.62
C ASP A 57 -2.90 2.94 -5.04
N LEU A 58 -1.87 2.59 -4.27
CA LEU A 58 -0.92 3.56 -3.72
C LEU A 58 -0.11 4.24 -4.84
N LYS A 59 0.39 3.48 -5.81
CA LYS A 59 1.07 4.02 -6.99
C LYS A 59 0.13 4.93 -7.80
N LEU A 60 -1.14 4.58 -7.91
CA LEU A 60 -2.13 5.39 -8.62
C LEU A 60 -2.34 6.73 -7.93
N LEU A 61 -2.43 6.77 -6.59
CA LEU A 61 -2.49 8.03 -5.83
C LEU A 61 -1.24 8.91 -6.05
N ILE A 62 -0.06 8.31 -6.14
CA ILE A 62 1.20 9.04 -6.44
C ILE A 62 1.16 9.58 -7.87
N ALA A 63 0.83 8.74 -8.85
CA ALA A 63 0.78 9.11 -10.27
C ALA A 63 -0.28 10.19 -10.54
N LYS A 64 -1.44 10.09 -9.89
CA LYS A 64 -2.50 11.11 -9.90
C LYS A 64 -2.21 12.26 -8.92
N GLY A 65 -1.06 12.27 -8.25
CA GLY A 65 -0.61 13.40 -7.44
C GLY A 65 -1.51 13.78 -6.27
N PHE A 66 -2.24 12.83 -5.69
CA PHE A 66 -2.97 13.06 -4.44
C PHE A 66 -2.05 12.94 -3.22
N ILE A 67 -0.95 12.20 -3.36
CA ILE A 67 0.09 12.02 -2.34
C ILE A 67 1.48 12.22 -2.96
N ILE A 68 2.45 12.53 -2.11
CA ILE A 68 3.87 12.61 -2.45
C ILE A 68 4.60 11.56 -1.62
N ALA A 69 5.43 10.74 -2.26
CA ALA A 69 6.20 9.69 -1.60
C ALA A 69 7.68 10.06 -1.48
N PHE A 70 8.29 9.68 -0.37
CA PHE A 70 9.71 9.85 -0.08
C PHE A 70 10.46 8.52 -0.19
N ASN A 71 11.79 8.59 -0.23
CA ASN A 71 12.67 7.43 -0.48
C ASN A 71 12.65 6.41 0.66
N ASP A 72 12.36 6.84 1.88
CA ASP A 72 12.26 5.99 3.08
C ASP A 72 10.89 5.30 3.23
N GLY A 73 9.96 5.58 2.31
CA GLY A 73 8.61 4.99 2.31
C GLY A 73 7.57 5.79 3.07
N VAL A 74 7.93 6.94 3.62
CA VAL A 74 6.97 7.92 4.17
C VAL A 74 6.24 8.60 3.02
N ILE A 75 4.99 9.00 3.23
CA ILE A 75 4.25 9.83 2.28
C ILE A 75 3.69 11.06 2.98
N VAL A 76 3.34 12.08 2.19
CA VAL A 76 2.54 13.23 2.62
C VAL A 76 1.33 13.40 1.71
N ILE A 77 0.19 13.77 2.30
CA ILE A 77 -1.03 14.11 1.56
C ILE A 77 -0.90 15.50 0.98
N ARG A 78 -1.06 15.63 -0.34
CA ARG A 78 -0.71 16.85 -1.06
C ARG A 78 -1.55 18.06 -0.64
N ASP A 79 -2.87 17.89 -0.55
CA ASP A 79 -3.82 18.96 -0.23
C ASP A 79 -4.15 19.06 1.27
N TRP A 80 -3.26 18.53 2.14
CA TRP A 80 -3.51 18.46 3.56
C TRP A 80 -3.81 19.82 4.20
N LEU A 81 -3.00 20.85 3.91
CA LEU A 81 -3.13 22.18 4.53
C LEU A 81 -4.41 22.92 4.08
N LYS A 82 -4.92 22.62 2.88
CA LYS A 82 -6.25 23.09 2.43
C LYS A 82 -7.36 22.46 3.27
N GLN A 83 -7.24 21.15 3.50
CA GLN A 83 -8.29 20.33 4.12
C GLN A 83 -8.30 20.45 5.65
N ASN A 84 -7.13 20.59 6.28
CA ASN A 84 -6.94 20.43 7.71
C ASN A 84 -6.13 21.60 8.30
N LYS A 85 -6.85 22.64 8.74
CA LYS A 85 -6.26 23.78 9.46
C LYS A 85 -6.33 23.52 10.96
N VAL A 86 -5.17 23.29 11.57
CA VAL A 86 -5.04 23.10 13.02
C VAL A 86 -4.53 24.39 13.66
N GLN A 87 -5.12 24.79 14.79
CA GLN A 87 -4.64 25.96 15.53
C GLN A 87 -3.20 25.74 15.99
N PRO A 88 -2.28 26.72 15.81
CA PRO A 88 -0.86 26.54 16.13
C PRO A 88 -0.60 26.06 17.57
N SER A 89 -1.41 26.50 18.54
CA SER A 89 -1.30 26.11 19.95
C SER A 89 -1.60 24.63 20.22
N ARG A 90 -2.27 23.93 19.29
CA ARG A 90 -2.66 22.53 19.42
C ARG A 90 -1.96 21.61 18.42
N ARG A 91 -1.26 22.18 17.43
CA ARG A 91 -0.59 21.44 16.38
C ARG A 91 0.63 20.72 16.95
N ILE A 92 0.72 19.42 16.70
CA ILE A 92 1.91 18.64 17.00
C ILE A 92 2.73 18.55 15.70
N PRO A 93 3.94 19.13 15.65
CA PRO A 93 4.75 19.08 14.43
C PRO A 93 5.14 17.64 14.09
N THR A 94 5.29 17.37 12.80
CA THR A 94 5.75 16.07 12.30
C THR A 94 7.15 15.72 12.81
N GLU A 95 7.40 14.42 12.95
CA GLU A 95 8.74 13.88 13.17
C GLU A 95 9.60 13.93 11.89
N TYR A 96 8.96 14.01 10.72
CA TYR A 96 9.59 14.03 9.40
C TYR A 96 10.02 15.43 8.96
N ARG A 97 10.81 16.12 9.80
CA ARG A 97 11.21 17.52 9.54
C ARG A 97 12.04 17.69 8.27
N GLU A 98 12.96 16.76 8.02
CA GLU A 98 13.80 16.76 6.83
C GLU A 98 12.95 16.68 5.56
N HIS A 99 11.93 15.81 5.54
CA HIS A 99 11.01 15.69 4.42
C HIS A 99 10.13 16.92 4.26
N LEU A 100 9.72 17.56 5.35
CA LEU A 100 8.96 18.81 5.31
C LEU A 100 9.79 19.95 4.70
N GLU A 101 11.09 20.01 4.99
CA GLU A 101 12.01 21.01 4.40
C GLU A 101 12.21 20.81 2.89
N MET A 102 12.07 19.58 2.39
CA MET A 102 12.13 19.29 0.94
C MET A 102 10.87 19.75 0.18
N LEU A 103 9.79 20.10 0.90
CA LEU A 103 8.52 20.51 0.32
C LEU A 103 8.39 22.04 0.27
N GLU A 104 7.80 22.51 -0.82
CA GLU A 104 7.32 23.87 -0.95
C GLU A 104 5.80 23.90 -0.73
N VAL A 105 5.30 24.96 -0.11
CA VAL A 105 3.86 25.17 0.12
C VAL A 105 3.39 26.29 -0.80
N ASN A 106 2.67 25.92 -1.86
CA ASN A 106 2.06 26.85 -2.80
C ASN A 106 0.54 26.72 -2.71
N ASN A 107 -0.18 27.83 -2.46
CA ASN A 107 -1.65 27.83 -2.33
C ASN A 107 -2.18 26.76 -1.35
N GLN A 108 -1.53 26.58 -0.19
CA GLN A 108 -1.88 25.56 0.83
C GLN A 108 -1.76 24.11 0.31
N GLN A 109 -0.99 23.88 -0.73
CA GLN A 109 -0.70 22.56 -1.28
C GLN A 109 0.79 22.28 -1.21
N TYR A 110 1.16 21.06 -0.84
CA TYR A 110 2.55 20.63 -0.87
C TYR A 110 3.00 20.34 -2.31
N SER A 111 4.22 20.71 -2.64
CA SER A 111 4.92 20.36 -3.88
C SER A 111 6.36 19.99 -3.55
N MET A 112 6.96 19.08 -4.32
CA MET A 112 8.40 18.80 -4.17
C MET A 112 9.19 20.00 -4.67
N SER A 113 10.16 20.49 -3.90
CA SER A 113 11.01 21.61 -4.32
C SER A 113 11.76 21.28 -5.61
N GLU A 114 11.87 22.27 -6.51
CA GLU A 114 12.51 22.12 -7.82
C GLU A 114 14.01 21.74 -7.71
N TYR A 115 14.63 22.07 -6.57
CA TYR A 115 16.03 21.80 -6.26
C TYR A 115 16.34 20.31 -6.01
N CYS A 116 15.34 19.48 -5.71
CA CYS A 116 15.53 18.03 -5.49
C CYS A 116 15.31 17.19 -6.76
N GLN A 117 14.88 17.80 -7.88
CA GLN A 117 14.66 17.09 -9.15
C GLN A 117 15.96 16.91 -9.96
N GLN A 118 17.07 17.51 -9.55
CA GLN A 118 18.38 17.39 -10.21
C GLN A 118 19.26 16.28 -9.63
N SER A 119 18.74 15.05 -9.52
CA SER A 119 19.60 13.90 -9.23
C SER A 119 18.99 12.58 -9.69
N VAL A 120 18.55 12.50 -10.95
CA VAL A 120 18.73 11.36 -11.86
C VAL A 120 18.34 11.88 -13.24
N ASN A 121 19.33 12.32 -14.04
CA ASN A 121 19.31 12.51 -15.50
C ASN A 121 20.25 13.65 -15.88
N LYS A 122 21.57 13.41 -15.82
CA LYS A 122 22.57 14.09 -16.66
C LYS A 122 23.93 13.38 -16.55
N VAL A 123 24.12 12.51 -17.54
CA VAL A 123 25.35 12.00 -18.18
C VAL A 123 26.68 12.50 -17.59
N SER A 124 27.56 11.55 -17.24
CA SER A 124 29.01 11.75 -17.31
C SER A 124 29.61 10.69 -18.22
N THR A 125 30.05 11.11 -19.40
CA THR A 125 31.27 10.56 -19.98
C THR A 125 32.08 11.75 -20.44
N ASN A 126 33.17 11.97 -19.70
CA ASN A 126 34.11 13.05 -19.90
C ASN A 126 34.91 12.79 -21.18
N GLY A 127 35.06 13.82 -21.98
CA GLY A 127 35.99 13.88 -23.10
C GLY A 127 36.37 15.32 -23.37
N CYS A 128 37.23 15.89 -22.51
CA CYS A 128 37.94 17.13 -22.78
C CYS A 128 38.73 16.97 -24.10
N HIS A 129 38.71 17.95 -25.00
CA HIS A 129 39.88 18.53 -25.69
C HIS A 129 39.48 19.83 -26.41
N ARG A 130 40.46 20.71 -26.54
CA ARG A 130 40.37 22.16 -26.78
C ARG A 130 40.63 22.50 -28.25
N LEU A 131 39.96 23.56 -28.73
CA LEU A 131 40.33 24.54 -29.78
C LEU A 131 40.12 24.21 -31.28
N GLY A 132 39.64 25.24 -32.00
CA GLY A 132 39.72 25.44 -33.46
C GLY A 132 38.38 25.34 -34.19
N LYS A 133 37.60 26.42 -34.37
CA LYS A 133 37.56 27.34 -35.54
C LYS A 133 37.14 26.71 -36.89
N ASP A 134 36.11 27.34 -37.46
CA ASP A 134 35.80 27.57 -38.89
C ASP A 134 34.75 26.70 -39.62
N SER A 135 33.66 27.38 -39.99
CA SER A 135 32.94 27.42 -41.30
C SER A 135 32.17 26.22 -41.89
N ILE A 136 30.87 26.53 -42.14
CA ILE A 136 30.08 26.39 -43.39
C ILE A 136 29.92 25.00 -44.05
N GLY A 137 28.66 24.62 -44.32
CA GLY A 137 28.29 23.89 -45.53
C GLY A 137 27.27 22.76 -45.36
N GLU A 138 26.01 23.08 -45.72
CA GLU A 138 24.95 22.30 -46.39
C GLU A 138 24.95 20.76 -46.57
N TYR A 139 23.71 20.29 -46.77
CA TYR A 139 23.15 19.21 -47.61
C TYR A 139 22.85 17.78 -47.06
N SER A 140 21.54 17.50 -47.18
CA SER A 140 20.77 16.30 -47.59
C SER A 140 20.72 14.98 -46.78
N GLU A 141 19.47 14.63 -46.45
CA GLU A 141 18.76 13.34 -46.56
C GLU A 141 19.56 12.05 -46.82
N GLY A 142 19.30 11.04 -45.98
CA GLY A 142 19.77 9.67 -46.18
C GLY A 142 19.02 8.68 -45.30
N VAL A 143 18.22 7.85 -45.96
CA VAL A 143 17.29 6.83 -45.45
C VAL A 143 17.96 5.70 -44.65
N LEU A 144 17.16 5.16 -43.73
CA LEU A 144 17.24 3.90 -42.97
C LEU A 144 17.96 2.72 -43.67
N THR A 145 18.70 1.96 -42.87
CA THR A 145 19.00 0.50 -42.90
C THR A 145 20.23 0.29 -41.98
N ASN A 146 20.45 -0.76 -41.18
CA ASN A 146 19.88 -2.09 -41.02
C ASN A 146 20.11 -2.56 -39.58
N ASP A 147 19.24 -3.48 -39.18
CA ASP A 147 19.40 -4.64 -38.31
C ASP A 147 20.85 -5.03 -37.89
N SER A 148 21.07 -5.20 -36.59
CA SER A 148 21.64 -6.43 -35.99
C SER A 148 21.94 -6.23 -34.49
N SER A 149 21.18 -6.97 -33.67
CA SER A 149 21.61 -7.76 -32.51
C SER A 149 22.74 -7.25 -31.58
N ILE A 150 22.44 -7.22 -30.26
CA ILE A 150 23.13 -7.95 -29.16
C ILE A 150 22.98 -7.22 -27.81
N LYS A 151 22.29 -7.94 -26.89
CA LYS A 151 22.43 -8.01 -25.42
C LYS A 151 22.00 -6.82 -24.57
N ASP A 152 20.79 -6.98 -24.04
CA ASP A 152 20.38 -6.44 -22.75
C ASP A 152 21.24 -7.04 -21.64
N ASP A 153 22.01 -6.21 -20.95
CA ASP A 153 22.62 -6.56 -19.67
C ASP A 153 22.26 -5.50 -18.62
N ASN A 154 21.60 -5.99 -17.56
CA ASN A 154 21.58 -5.46 -16.18
C ASN A 154 20.49 -4.46 -15.76
N ASN A 155 19.25 -4.96 -15.63
CA ASN A 155 18.35 -4.55 -14.55
C ASN A 155 18.45 -5.56 -13.39
N ASN A 156 19.14 -5.17 -12.32
CA ASN A 156 19.08 -5.90 -11.05
C ASN A 156 19.00 -4.91 -9.88
N ILE A 157 17.78 -4.60 -9.47
CA ILE A 157 17.45 -4.34 -8.07
C ILE A 157 16.02 -4.87 -7.88
N PHE A 158 15.88 -5.77 -6.90
CA PHE A 158 14.67 -6.46 -6.44
C PHE A 158 14.44 -7.90 -6.90
N ASN A 159 15.34 -8.81 -6.49
CA ASN A 159 14.99 -10.21 -6.24
C ASN A 159 15.59 -10.71 -4.91
N THR A 160 14.81 -10.75 -3.81
CA THR A 160 14.73 -11.92 -2.90
C THR A 160 13.52 -11.85 -1.94
N THR A 161 12.47 -12.57 -2.33
CA THR A 161 11.65 -13.52 -1.55
C THR A 161 11.08 -13.15 -0.17
N SER A 162 9.75 -12.97 -0.15
CA SER A 162 8.88 -13.79 0.71
C SER A 162 7.58 -14.06 -0.04
N THR A 163 7.44 -15.32 -0.44
CA THR A 163 6.35 -15.88 -1.25
C THR A 163 5.13 -16.12 -0.38
N THR A 164 3.98 -15.53 -0.71
CA THR A 164 2.69 -16.27 -0.60
C THR A 164 1.63 -15.64 -1.50
N THR A 165 1.56 -16.22 -2.69
CA THR A 165 0.37 -16.58 -3.50
C THR A 165 -0.90 -15.72 -3.44
N VAL A 166 -1.11 -15.07 -4.58
CA VAL A 166 -2.37 -14.60 -5.17
C VAL A 166 -3.50 -15.65 -5.08
N ARG A 167 -4.73 -15.25 -4.71
CA ARG A 167 -5.91 -15.24 -5.62
C ARG A 167 -7.26 -14.95 -4.94
N ARG A 168 -7.94 -13.99 -5.59
CA ARG A 168 -9.36 -13.90 -5.98
C ARG A 168 -10.43 -13.61 -4.91
N GLU A 169 -10.83 -12.34 -4.97
CA GLU A 169 -12.18 -11.80 -5.23
C GLU A 169 -13.31 -12.01 -4.23
N ASN A 170 -14.07 -10.92 -4.15
CA ASN A 170 -15.32 -10.68 -3.44
C ASN A 170 -15.09 -10.43 -1.97
N ASN A 171 -15.53 -9.27 -1.47
CA ASN A 171 -16.34 -9.20 -0.26
C ASN A 171 -16.80 -7.77 0.02
N GLN A 172 -18.13 -7.65 0.08
CA GLN A 172 -18.84 -6.84 1.06
C GLN A 172 -18.06 -6.85 2.40
N GLY A 173 -17.87 -5.67 2.99
CA GLY A 173 -16.84 -5.37 4.00
C GLY A 173 -16.72 -6.30 5.21
N ASP A 174 -15.55 -6.24 5.86
CA ASP A 174 -15.33 -6.91 7.13
C ASP A 174 -14.26 -6.19 7.97
N GLU A 175 -14.60 -5.87 9.21
CA GLU A 175 -13.68 -5.55 10.29
C GLU A 175 -12.69 -6.71 10.49
N GLU A 176 -11.43 -6.43 10.85
CA GLU A 176 -10.41 -7.45 11.13
C GLU A 176 -10.87 -8.39 12.26
N ARG A 177 -11.54 -9.49 11.89
CA ARG A 177 -12.06 -10.50 12.83
C ARG A 177 -10.89 -11.24 13.47
N LYS A 178 -10.43 -10.75 14.61
CA LYS A 178 -9.46 -11.49 15.45
C LYS A 178 -10.09 -12.85 15.82
N PHE A 179 -9.41 -13.93 15.48
CA PHE A 179 -9.89 -15.28 15.77
C PHE A 179 -10.15 -15.43 17.27
N THR A 180 -11.36 -15.84 17.62
CA THR A 180 -11.76 -16.14 18.99
C THR A 180 -12.06 -17.64 19.07
N PRO A 181 -11.29 -18.42 19.84
CA PRO A 181 -11.58 -19.84 20.01
C PRO A 181 -12.93 -20.02 20.70
N PRO A 182 -13.71 -21.05 20.35
CA PRO A 182 -14.99 -21.32 20.99
C PRO A 182 -14.79 -21.84 22.40
N THR A 183 -15.81 -21.69 23.23
CA THR A 183 -15.96 -22.53 24.43
C THR A 183 -16.55 -23.89 24.05
N PHE A 184 -16.31 -24.93 24.87
CA PHE A 184 -16.94 -26.23 24.65
C PHE A 184 -18.48 -26.16 24.68
N ALA A 185 -19.04 -25.31 25.53
CA ALA A 185 -20.49 -25.08 25.61
C ALA A 185 -21.05 -24.49 24.29
N GLU A 186 -20.32 -23.57 23.65
CA GLU A 186 -20.69 -23.02 22.34
C GLU A 186 -20.60 -24.07 21.24
N LEU A 187 -19.58 -24.94 21.26
CA LEU A 187 -19.45 -26.05 20.31
C LEU A 187 -20.62 -27.04 20.43
N MET A 188 -21.03 -27.36 21.65
CA MET A 188 -22.10 -28.32 21.92
C MET A 188 -23.45 -27.89 21.33
N ARG A 189 -23.66 -26.59 21.08
CA ARG A 189 -24.86 -26.08 20.40
C ARG A 189 -24.98 -26.56 18.94
N TYR A 190 -23.87 -27.01 18.35
CA TYR A 190 -23.81 -27.49 16.96
C TYR A 190 -23.75 -29.02 16.86
N LYS A 191 -23.99 -29.75 17.95
CA LYS A 191 -23.92 -31.21 17.98
C LYS A 191 -24.84 -31.88 16.94
N GLU A 192 -26.02 -31.32 16.72
CA GLU A 192 -26.99 -31.86 15.77
C GLU A 192 -26.59 -31.59 14.31
N ASP A 193 -25.89 -30.47 14.05
CA ASP A 193 -25.44 -30.09 12.71
C ASP A 193 -24.21 -30.88 12.23
N TYR A 194 -23.43 -31.42 13.17
CA TYR A 194 -22.19 -32.15 12.88
C TYR A 194 -22.16 -33.53 13.57
N PRO A 195 -23.09 -34.44 13.22
CA PRO A 195 -23.26 -35.73 13.91
C PRO A 195 -22.06 -36.67 13.74
N ASN A 196 -21.20 -36.44 12.74
CA ASN A 196 -20.05 -37.29 12.45
C ASN A 196 -18.75 -36.81 13.12
N VAL A 197 -18.81 -35.78 13.97
CA VAL A 197 -17.64 -35.27 14.71
C VAL A 197 -17.85 -35.45 16.20
N ASP A 198 -16.89 -36.09 16.86
CA ASP A 198 -16.79 -36.04 18.32
C ASP A 198 -16.32 -34.64 18.74
N LEU A 199 -17.29 -33.80 19.15
CA LEU A 199 -17.04 -32.40 19.50
C LEU A 199 -16.10 -32.24 20.69
N TYR A 200 -16.08 -33.21 21.62
CA TYR A 200 -15.21 -33.16 22.78
C TYR A 200 -13.75 -33.38 22.37
N LYS A 201 -13.49 -34.44 21.60
CA LYS A 201 -12.15 -34.72 21.05
C LYS A 201 -11.66 -33.61 20.12
N PHE A 202 -12.56 -33.05 19.31
CA PHE A 202 -12.24 -31.92 18.45
C PHE A 202 -11.76 -30.70 19.26
N PHE A 203 -12.50 -30.36 20.33
CA PHE A 203 -12.16 -29.22 21.18
C PHE A 203 -10.82 -29.42 21.88
N GLU A 204 -10.64 -30.56 22.54
CA GLU A 204 -9.41 -30.90 23.28
C GLU A 204 -8.17 -30.85 22.38
N HIS A 205 -8.25 -31.41 21.17
CA HIS A 205 -7.14 -31.43 20.22
C HIS A 205 -6.69 -30.02 19.85
N TYR A 206 -7.61 -29.11 19.54
CA TYR A 206 -7.24 -27.75 19.11
C TYR A 206 -6.94 -26.81 20.26
N GLU A 207 -7.55 -27.01 21.43
CA GLU A 207 -7.21 -26.27 22.64
C GLU A 207 -5.77 -26.60 23.10
N GLY A 208 -5.38 -27.88 23.08
CA GLY A 208 -4.01 -28.30 23.39
C GLY A 208 -2.96 -27.86 22.37
N ASN A 209 -3.34 -27.74 21.09
CA ASN A 209 -2.44 -27.38 19.98
C ASN A 209 -2.46 -25.87 19.62
N GLY A 210 -3.01 -25.03 20.50
CA GLY A 210 -3.00 -23.56 20.35
C GLY A 210 -3.82 -23.05 19.17
N TRP A 211 -4.86 -23.80 18.76
CA TRP A 211 -5.74 -23.47 17.64
C TRP A 211 -4.96 -23.17 16.36
N THR A 212 -4.08 -24.09 15.98
CA THR A 212 -3.30 -24.01 14.73
C THR A 212 -3.71 -25.11 13.74
N ARG A 213 -3.51 -24.86 12.45
CA ARG A 213 -3.67 -25.86 11.37
C ARG A 213 -2.52 -25.70 10.40
N ASP A 214 -1.79 -26.78 10.15
CA ASP A 214 -0.60 -26.81 9.28
C ASP A 214 0.47 -25.75 9.68
N GLY A 215 0.61 -25.52 10.98
CA GLY A 215 1.56 -24.54 11.55
C GLY A 215 1.09 -23.08 11.50
N LEU A 216 -0.09 -22.79 10.93
CA LEU A 216 -0.66 -21.44 10.90
C LEU A 216 -1.79 -21.29 11.93
N PRO A 217 -1.97 -20.08 12.52
CA PRO A 217 -3.11 -19.79 13.38
C PRO A 217 -4.44 -20.03 12.65
N MET A 218 -5.36 -20.71 13.31
CA MET A 218 -6.66 -21.00 12.74
C MET A 218 -7.49 -19.73 12.61
N THR A 219 -8.19 -19.58 11.49
CA THR A 219 -9.00 -18.39 11.19
C THR A 219 -10.49 -18.59 11.47
N SER A 220 -10.95 -19.85 11.53
CA SER A 220 -12.33 -20.20 11.91
C SER A 220 -12.44 -21.65 12.36
N TRP A 221 -12.87 -21.87 13.60
CA TRP A 221 -13.09 -23.20 14.16
C TRP A 221 -14.30 -23.89 13.52
N LYS A 222 -15.31 -23.11 13.06
CA LYS A 222 -16.49 -23.65 12.35
C LYS A 222 -16.11 -24.25 11.00
N ALA A 223 -15.15 -23.65 10.30
CA ALA A 223 -14.65 -24.18 9.04
C ALA A 223 -13.88 -25.49 9.25
N ALA A 224 -13.05 -25.57 10.29
CA ALA A 224 -12.38 -26.80 10.68
C ALA A 224 -13.39 -27.90 11.05
N LEU A 225 -14.40 -27.57 11.86
CA LEU A 225 -15.45 -28.50 12.26
C LEU A 225 -16.24 -29.06 11.06
N THR A 226 -16.62 -28.19 10.12
CA THR A 226 -17.28 -28.57 8.87
C THR A 226 -16.42 -29.52 8.05
N GLN A 227 -15.12 -29.27 7.98
CA GLN A 227 -14.19 -30.12 7.22
C GLN A 227 -14.00 -31.48 7.88
N CYS A 228 -13.93 -31.54 9.22
CA CYS A 228 -13.91 -32.80 9.96
C CYS A 228 -15.18 -33.63 9.72
N ASN A 229 -16.36 -32.99 9.76
CA ASN A 229 -17.65 -33.66 9.54
C ASN A 229 -17.80 -34.20 8.12
N LYS A 230 -17.29 -33.46 7.12
CA LYS A 230 -17.33 -33.86 5.69
C LYS A 230 -16.33 -34.96 5.35
N ARG A 231 -15.18 -35.02 6.02
CA ARG A 231 -14.12 -35.94 5.63
C ARG A 231 -14.30 -37.37 6.14
N ILE A 232 -15.30 -37.67 6.99
CA ILE A 232 -15.37 -38.92 7.76
C ILE A 232 -13.96 -39.31 8.22
N LYS A 233 -13.24 -38.32 8.74
CA LYS A 233 -11.99 -38.58 9.43
C LYS A 233 -12.30 -38.28 10.87
N ASN A 234 -12.59 -39.37 11.57
CA ASN A 234 -12.22 -39.49 12.97
C ASN A 234 -10.71 -39.24 13.01
N TYR A 235 -10.28 -37.98 13.09
CA TYR A 235 -8.93 -37.64 13.48
C TYR A 235 -8.90 -37.70 15.00
N LEU A 236 -8.66 -38.93 15.49
CA LEU A 236 -7.54 -39.19 16.38
C LEU A 236 -6.39 -39.68 15.48
#